data_AF-A0A3M1RS02-F1
#
_entry.id   AF-A0A3M1RS02-F1
#
_cell.length_a   1.000
_cell.length_b   1.000
_cell.length_c   1.000
_cell.angle_alpha   90.00
_cell.angle_beta   90.00
_cell.angle_gamma   90.00
#
_symmetry.space_group_name_H-M   'P 1'
#
loop_
_entity.id
_entity.type
_entity.pdbx_description
1 polymer ?
#
loop_
_entity_poly.entity_id
_entity_poly.type
_entity_poly.pdbx_seq_one_letter_code
_entity_poly.pdbx_strand_id
1 'polypeptide(L)'
;MKQLMGEKIAEYDYNYRYKETYIWHKIEEFYDEAKKIRFVLLKKETRKGEYFVKLPSSIWVTCPGYPPLSTDSALQNLPGKKQTLFFAGLPTVQSQEHIKIFDNFLSEKLKPFGIDYEKSSKELKKRTLSRNISITGFLHFKKDILDEDFAPQILDIVCAAYGKVIQSSPYECPVNEWRERIIEKQAINEYYLFKKDGFDVPLSGQRAFFTMLMDERELPDREEN
;
A
#
# COMPACT_ATOMS: atom_id res chain seq x y z
N MET A 1 -0.42 2.10 -13.85
CA MET A 1 -1.74 1.81 -13.24
C MET A 1 -2.73 1.19 -14.22
N LYS A 2 -3.00 1.80 -15.38
CA LYS A 2 -4.06 1.36 -16.33
C LYS A 2 -4.01 -0.12 -16.76
N GLN A 3 -2.84 -0.76 -16.79
CA GLN A 3 -2.70 -2.17 -17.19
C GLN A 3 -3.20 -3.18 -16.15
N LEU A 4 -3.28 -2.76 -14.88
CA LEU A 4 -3.72 -3.60 -13.75
C LEU A 4 -5.14 -3.27 -13.29
N MET A 5 -5.64 -2.08 -13.63
CA MET A 5 -7.00 -1.66 -13.29
C MET A 5 -7.99 -2.24 -14.29
N GLY A 6 -8.91 -3.07 -13.81
CA GLY A 6 -10.06 -3.56 -14.59
C GLY A 6 -11.28 -2.64 -14.47
N GLU A 7 -12.46 -3.24 -14.51
CA GLU A 7 -13.73 -2.51 -14.35
C GLU A 7 -13.94 -2.11 -12.90
N LYS A 8 -14.47 -0.91 -12.67
CA LYS A 8 -14.80 -0.46 -11.31
C LYS A 8 -16.00 -1.24 -10.79
N ILE A 9 -15.81 -1.98 -9.70
CA ILE A 9 -16.84 -2.85 -9.11
C ILE A 9 -17.43 -2.27 -7.82
N ALA A 10 -16.71 -1.37 -7.14
CA ALA A 10 -17.20 -0.74 -5.91
C ALA A 10 -16.57 0.64 -5.66
N GLU A 11 -17.30 1.48 -4.95
CA GLU A 11 -16.84 2.73 -4.34
C GLU A 11 -17.55 2.89 -3.01
N TYR A 12 -16.80 3.18 -1.96
CA TYR A 12 -17.36 3.43 -0.63
C TYR A 12 -16.43 4.27 0.22
N ASP A 13 -17.04 5.01 1.15
CA ASP A 13 -16.35 5.88 2.08
C ASP A 13 -16.41 5.30 3.51
N TYR A 14 -15.33 5.46 4.27
CA TYR A 14 -15.29 5.10 5.69
C TYR A 14 -14.76 6.26 6.52
N ASN A 15 -15.67 7.14 6.93
CA ASN A 15 -15.34 8.40 7.58
C ASN A 15 -15.82 8.40 9.03
N TYR A 16 -14.99 8.86 9.94
CA TYR A 16 -15.37 9.00 11.34
C TYR A 16 -14.63 10.13 12.03
N ARG A 17 -15.18 10.58 13.15
CA ARG A 17 -14.57 11.54 14.05
C ARG A 17 -14.39 10.90 15.40
N TYR A 18 -13.21 11.05 15.99
CA TYR A 18 -12.93 10.64 17.36
C TYR A 18 -12.26 11.81 18.10
N LYS A 19 -12.99 12.38 19.06
CA LYS A 19 -12.63 13.66 19.69
C LYS A 19 -12.39 14.77 18.65
N GLU A 20 -11.18 15.32 18.60
CA GLU A 20 -10.76 16.38 17.67
C GLU A 20 -10.14 15.84 16.39
N THR A 21 -9.95 14.52 16.28
CA THR A 21 -9.37 13.90 15.09
C THR A 21 -10.49 13.51 14.12
N TYR A 22 -10.36 13.97 12.89
CA TYR A 22 -11.21 13.60 11.77
C TYR A 22 -10.47 12.64 10.86
N ILE A 23 -11.14 11.56 10.47
CA ILE A 23 -10.59 10.54 9.59
C ILE A 23 -11.52 10.43 8.39
N TRP A 24 -10.94 10.61 7.21
CA TRP A 24 -11.61 10.45 5.94
C TRP A 24 -10.92 9.34 5.14
N HIS A 25 -11.72 8.43 4.59
CA HIS A 25 -11.27 7.37 3.71
C HIS A 25 -12.22 7.27 2.53
N LYS A 26 -11.64 7.17 1.34
CA LYS A 26 -12.33 6.79 0.11
C LYS A 26 -11.63 5.58 -0.50
N ILE A 27 -12.41 4.55 -0.77
CA ILE A 27 -11.92 3.29 -1.35
C ILE A 27 -12.64 3.05 -2.67
N GLU A 28 -11.86 2.79 -3.72
CA GLU A 28 -12.35 2.40 -5.03
C GLU A 28 -11.77 1.03 -5.37
N GLU A 29 -12.62 0.12 -5.82
CA GLU A 29 -12.20 -1.23 -6.21
C GLU A 29 -12.47 -1.51 -7.67
N PHE A 30 -11.51 -2.17 -8.29
CA PHE A 30 -11.52 -2.55 -9.69
C PHE A 30 -11.19 -4.03 -9.82
N TYR A 31 -11.80 -4.69 -10.80
CA TYR A 31 -11.58 -6.10 -11.08
C TYR A 31 -11.39 -6.34 -12.58
N ASP A 32 -10.30 -7.00 -12.95
CA ASP A 32 -10.05 -7.54 -14.29
C ASP A 32 -10.41 -9.03 -14.29
N GLU A 33 -11.56 -9.37 -14.85
CA GLU A 33 -12.07 -10.74 -14.91
C GLU A 33 -11.14 -11.69 -15.67
N ALA A 34 -10.56 -11.23 -16.79
CA ALA A 34 -9.72 -12.05 -17.65
C ALA A 34 -8.40 -12.42 -16.98
N LYS A 35 -7.82 -11.47 -16.24
CA LYS A 35 -6.55 -11.68 -15.52
C LYS A 35 -6.75 -12.05 -14.05
N LYS A 36 -7.98 -12.06 -13.55
CA LYS A 36 -8.34 -12.26 -12.13
C LYS A 36 -7.60 -11.29 -11.19
N ILE A 37 -7.39 -10.05 -11.63
CA ILE A 37 -6.69 -9.03 -10.84
C ILE A 37 -7.73 -8.19 -10.10
N ARG A 38 -7.59 -8.11 -8.78
CA ARG A 38 -8.28 -7.08 -7.97
C ARG A 38 -7.31 -5.95 -7.68
N PHE A 39 -7.77 -4.73 -7.89
CA PHE A 39 -7.03 -3.50 -7.64
C PHE A 39 -7.86 -2.61 -6.72
N VAL A 40 -7.32 -2.30 -5.55
CA VAL A 40 -7.93 -1.40 -4.58
C VAL A 40 -7.12 -0.11 -4.56
N LEU A 41 -7.79 1.02 -4.79
CA LEU A 41 -7.24 2.36 -4.62
C LEU A 41 -7.82 2.98 -3.36
N LEU A 42 -6.94 3.42 -2.48
CA LEU A 42 -7.29 4.05 -1.22
C LEU A 42 -6.77 5.49 -1.20
N LYS A 43 -7.65 6.40 -0.80
CA LYS A 43 -7.29 7.76 -0.37
C LYS A 43 -7.67 7.91 1.09
N LYS A 44 -6.74 8.38 1.92
CA LYS A 44 -6.93 8.54 3.36
C LYS A 44 -6.45 9.91 3.81
N GLU A 45 -7.14 10.48 4.79
CA GLU A 45 -6.65 11.63 5.53
C GLU A 45 -7.04 11.51 7.00
N THR A 46 -6.04 11.52 7.88
CA THR A 46 -6.23 11.71 9.32
C THR A 46 -5.83 13.15 9.63
N ARG A 47 -6.74 13.96 10.18
CA ARG A 47 -6.54 15.38 10.45
C ARG A 47 -6.92 15.77 11.88
N LYS A 48 -6.17 16.69 12.47
CA LYS A 48 -6.47 17.39 13.72
C LYS A 48 -5.99 18.84 13.61
N GLY A 49 -6.93 19.77 13.39
CA GLY A 49 -6.60 21.16 13.06
C GLY A 49 -5.79 21.25 11.76
N GLU A 50 -4.65 21.95 11.83
CA GLU A 50 -3.74 22.10 10.68
C GLU A 50 -2.86 20.86 10.43
N TYR A 51 -2.76 19.95 11.41
CA TYR A 51 -1.94 18.75 11.32
C TYR A 51 -2.67 17.62 10.60
N PHE A 52 -1.96 16.92 9.73
CA PHE A 52 -2.52 15.80 8.98
C PHE A 52 -1.49 14.73 8.62
N VAL A 53 -2.00 13.52 8.43
CA VAL A 53 -1.37 12.42 7.70
C VAL A 53 -2.32 12.05 6.57
N LYS A 54 -1.92 12.35 5.33
CA LYS A 54 -2.70 12.07 4.12
C LYS A 54 -2.02 10.96 3.35
N LEU A 55 -2.77 9.92 2.99
CA LEU A 55 -2.38 8.97 1.97
C LEU A 55 -3.10 9.35 0.68
N PRO A 56 -2.48 10.17 -0.20
CA PRO A 56 -3.17 10.69 -1.38
C PRO A 56 -3.47 9.58 -2.41
N SER A 57 -2.70 8.50 -2.39
CA SER A 57 -2.89 7.32 -3.24
C SER A 57 -2.09 6.15 -2.64
N SER A 58 -2.79 5.23 -1.97
CA SER A 58 -2.29 3.91 -1.61
C SER A 58 -2.98 2.89 -2.49
N ILE A 59 -2.26 1.86 -2.95
CA ILE A 59 -2.84 0.80 -3.76
C ILE A 59 -2.55 -0.56 -3.16
N TRP A 60 -3.49 -1.46 -3.39
CA TRP A 60 -3.38 -2.87 -3.06
C TRP A 60 -3.83 -3.70 -4.25
N VAL A 61 -2.95 -4.54 -4.78
CA VAL A 61 -3.24 -5.35 -5.97
C VAL A 61 -3.03 -6.82 -5.65
N THR A 62 -4.05 -7.65 -5.88
CA THR A 62 -4.01 -9.10 -5.67
C THR A 62 -4.32 -9.83 -6.97
N CYS A 63 -3.60 -10.92 -7.21
CA CYS A 63 -3.82 -11.84 -8.32
C CYS A 63 -3.54 -13.28 -7.83
N PRO A 64 -4.43 -14.26 -8.07
CA PRO A 64 -4.20 -15.64 -7.66
C PRO A 64 -2.85 -16.18 -8.15
N GLY A 65 -2.08 -16.80 -7.27
CA GLY A 65 -0.76 -17.34 -7.60
C GLY A 65 0.37 -16.30 -7.69
N TYR A 66 0.14 -15.07 -7.21
CA TYR A 66 1.17 -14.03 -7.15
C TYR A 66 1.15 -13.30 -5.80
N PRO A 67 2.30 -12.78 -5.33
CA PRO A 67 2.34 -11.96 -4.12
C PRO A 67 1.55 -10.67 -4.33
N PRO A 68 0.82 -10.15 -3.32
CA PRO A 68 0.13 -8.88 -3.47
C PRO A 68 1.11 -7.70 -3.56
N LEU A 69 0.78 -6.72 -4.40
CA LEU A 69 1.44 -5.42 -4.41
C LEU A 69 0.81 -4.50 -3.38
N SER A 70 1.64 -3.89 -2.53
CA SER A 70 1.23 -2.85 -1.60
C SER A 70 2.05 -1.58 -1.82
N THR A 71 1.39 -0.43 -1.84
CA THR A 71 2.07 0.87 -1.81
C THR A 71 1.41 1.82 -0.83
N ASP A 72 2.21 2.61 -0.13
CA ASP A 72 1.74 3.73 0.67
C ASP A 72 2.49 5.01 0.30
N SER A 73 1.74 5.99 -0.21
CA SER A 73 2.22 7.36 -0.23
C SER A 73 1.72 8.07 1.01
N ALA A 74 2.58 8.76 1.76
CA ALA A 74 2.17 9.56 2.90
C ALA A 74 2.71 10.98 2.81
N LEU A 75 1.82 11.96 2.89
CA LEU A 75 2.10 13.37 3.15
C LEU A 75 1.79 13.64 4.63
N GLN A 76 2.79 14.06 5.40
CA GLN A 76 2.62 14.34 6.82
C GLN A 76 2.96 15.80 7.11
N ASN A 77 1.99 16.53 7.66
CA ASN A 77 2.20 17.85 8.27
C ASN A 77 1.91 17.72 9.77
N LEU A 78 2.95 17.66 10.58
CA LEU A 78 2.90 17.43 12.02
C LEU A 78 3.63 18.57 12.74
N PRO A 79 3.45 18.74 14.07
CA PRO A 79 4.20 19.73 14.82
C PRO A 79 5.72 19.57 14.61
N GLY A 80 6.37 20.60 14.03
CA GLY A 80 7.81 20.59 13.77
C GLY A 80 8.30 19.57 12.73
N LYS A 81 7.40 18.96 11.95
CA LYS A 81 7.75 17.88 11.02
C LYS A 81 6.87 17.93 9.78
N LYS A 82 7.49 18.15 8.62
CA LYS A 82 6.87 17.97 7.29
C LYS A 82 7.60 16.85 6.56
N GLN A 83 6.88 15.97 5.88
CA GLN A 83 7.52 14.94 5.07
C GLN A 83 6.62 14.35 4.01
N THR A 84 7.26 13.88 2.95
CA THR A 84 6.69 12.99 1.95
C THR A 84 7.39 11.64 2.04
N LEU A 85 6.59 10.57 2.11
CA LEU A 85 7.06 9.20 2.14
C LEU A 85 6.38 8.42 1.02
N PHE A 86 7.13 7.52 0.41
CA PHE A 86 6.57 6.55 -0.51
C PHE A 86 7.16 5.17 -0.24
N PHE A 87 6.27 4.21 -0.02
CA PHE A 87 6.58 2.80 0.12
C PHE A 87 5.97 2.05 -1.06
N ALA A 88 6.71 1.09 -1.58
CA ALA A 88 6.16 0.05 -2.44
C ALA A 88 6.88 -1.26 -2.15
N GLY A 89 6.13 -2.36 -2.07
CA GLY A 89 6.73 -3.67 -1.89
C GLY A 89 5.79 -4.83 -2.14
N LEU A 90 6.42 -6.00 -2.27
CA LEU A 90 5.81 -7.32 -2.36
C LEU A 90 6.22 -8.13 -1.13
N PRO A 91 5.37 -8.99 -0.56
CA PRO A 91 5.83 -10.06 0.32
C PRO A 91 6.58 -11.12 -0.50
N THR A 92 7.72 -11.60 0.01
CA THR A 92 8.71 -12.34 -0.80
C THR A 92 9.22 -13.62 -0.15
N VAL A 93 8.32 -14.38 0.44
CA VAL A 93 8.69 -15.58 1.20
C VAL A 93 9.18 -16.73 0.30
N GLN A 94 8.94 -16.63 -1.02
CA GLN A 94 8.68 -17.83 -1.78
C GLN A 94 9.22 -17.82 -3.24
N SER A 95 9.26 -16.68 -3.94
CA SER A 95 9.74 -16.63 -5.34
C SER A 95 10.94 -15.70 -5.56
N GLN A 96 12.13 -16.28 -5.78
CA GLN A 96 13.33 -15.52 -6.18
C GLN A 96 13.18 -14.88 -7.57
N GLU A 97 12.41 -15.52 -8.46
CA GLU A 97 12.11 -14.97 -9.78
C GLU A 97 11.31 -13.68 -9.68
N HIS A 98 10.21 -13.67 -8.91
CA HIS A 98 9.36 -12.48 -8.73
C HIS A 98 10.14 -11.33 -8.08
N ILE A 99 10.96 -11.63 -7.08
CA ILE A 99 11.86 -10.65 -6.45
C ILE A 99 12.77 -10.03 -7.51
N LYS A 100 13.43 -10.86 -8.31
CA LYS A 100 14.39 -10.39 -9.31
C LYS A 100 13.71 -9.54 -10.39
N ILE A 101 12.54 -9.94 -10.88
CA ILE A 101 11.76 -9.17 -11.86
C ILE A 101 11.41 -7.79 -11.29
N PHE A 102 10.87 -7.75 -10.08
CA PHE A 102 10.44 -6.51 -9.44
C PHE A 102 11.62 -5.58 -9.12
N ASP A 103 12.66 -6.10 -8.46
CA ASP A 103 13.84 -5.34 -8.04
C ASP A 103 14.62 -4.79 -9.25
N ASN A 104 14.82 -5.59 -10.30
CA ASN A 104 15.55 -5.14 -11.49
C ASN A 104 14.79 -4.02 -12.22
N PHE A 105 13.48 -4.19 -12.38
CA PHE A 105 12.67 -3.18 -13.06
C PHE A 105 12.67 -1.86 -12.29
N LEU A 106 12.50 -1.90 -10.97
CA LEU A 106 12.51 -0.70 -10.12
C LEU A 106 13.90 -0.04 -10.09
N SER A 107 14.98 -0.82 -9.99
CA SER A 107 16.35 -0.29 -10.02
C SER A 107 16.62 0.51 -11.31
N GLU A 108 16.16 0.01 -12.46
CA GLU A 108 16.30 0.72 -13.74
C GLU A 108 15.40 1.97 -13.83
N LYS A 109 14.11 1.83 -13.51
CA LYS A 109 13.10 2.86 -13.79
C LYS A 109 13.04 3.98 -12.75
N LEU A 110 13.54 3.76 -11.53
CA LEU A 110 13.55 4.79 -10.48
C LEU A 110 14.78 5.70 -10.54
N LYS A 111 15.85 5.29 -11.24
CA LYS A 111 17.09 6.07 -11.37
C LYS A 111 16.88 7.49 -11.96
N PRO A 112 16.04 7.71 -13.00
CA PRO A 112 15.74 9.06 -13.51
C PRO A 112 15.07 9.99 -12.49
N PHE A 113 14.45 9.44 -11.45
CA PHE A 113 13.80 10.19 -10.37
C PHE A 113 14.74 10.48 -9.19
N GLY A 114 16.03 10.17 -9.33
CA GLY A 114 17.03 10.35 -8.28
C GLY A 114 16.87 9.37 -7.11
N ILE A 115 16.15 8.27 -7.30
CA ILE A 115 15.93 7.26 -6.27
C ILE A 115 16.93 6.13 -6.46
N ASP A 116 17.82 5.98 -5.48
CA ASP A 116 18.72 4.82 -5.37
C ASP A 116 17.94 3.64 -4.75
N TYR A 117 17.46 2.75 -5.62
CA TYR A 117 16.67 1.58 -5.21
C TYR A 117 17.42 0.70 -4.20
N GLU A 118 18.70 0.42 -4.44
CA GLU A 118 19.47 -0.49 -3.58
C GLU A 118 19.60 0.08 -2.16
N LYS A 119 19.90 1.38 -2.05
CA LYS A 119 19.97 2.08 -0.77
C LYS A 119 18.61 2.09 -0.06
N SER A 120 17.54 2.47 -0.76
CA SER A 120 16.19 2.53 -0.19
C SER A 120 15.61 1.15 0.16
N SER A 121 16.01 0.10 -0.57
CA SER A 121 15.59 -1.28 -0.32
C SER A 121 16.28 -1.89 0.91
N LYS A 122 17.58 -1.59 1.12
CA LYS A 122 18.33 -2.07 2.29
C LYS A 122 17.67 -1.68 3.61
N GLU A 123 17.21 -0.44 3.73
CA GLU A 123 16.55 0.04 4.94
C GLU A 123 15.21 -0.65 5.21
N LEU A 124 14.46 -0.99 4.16
CA LEU A 124 13.23 -1.77 4.28
C LEU A 124 13.52 -3.20 4.73
N LYS A 125 14.50 -3.86 4.11
CA LYS A 125 14.90 -5.25 4.40
C LYS A 125 15.41 -5.41 5.84
N LYS A 126 16.09 -4.39 6.40
CA LYS A 126 16.54 -4.38 7.82
C LYS A 126 15.39 -4.30 8.84
N ARG A 127 14.28 -3.63 8.51
CA ARG A 127 13.13 -3.45 9.42
C ARG A 127 12.24 -4.69 9.51
N THR A 128 12.40 -5.66 8.61
CA THR A 128 11.40 -6.69 8.33
C THR A 128 11.84 -8.09 8.78
N LEU A 129 12.37 -8.21 9.99
CA LEU A 129 12.67 -9.52 10.59
C LEU A 129 11.66 -9.82 11.70
N SER A 130 10.44 -10.15 11.31
CA SER A 130 9.48 -10.78 12.23
C SER A 130 8.78 -11.94 11.51
N ARG A 131 8.98 -13.16 12.02
CA ARG A 131 8.33 -14.43 11.63
C ARG A 131 8.09 -14.60 10.13
N ASN A 132 9.05 -15.22 9.45
CA ASN A 132 8.96 -15.90 8.14
C ASN A 132 8.46 -15.10 6.92
N ILE A 133 8.04 -13.83 7.02
CA ILE A 133 7.67 -13.01 5.85
C ILE A 133 8.65 -11.87 5.60
N SER A 134 9.46 -12.04 4.55
CA SER A 134 10.32 -11.00 3.97
C SER A 134 9.51 -10.10 3.03
N ILE A 135 9.99 -8.86 2.83
CA ILE A 135 9.44 -7.91 1.86
C ILE A 135 10.56 -7.51 0.91
N THR A 136 10.29 -7.45 -0.39
CA THR A 136 11.11 -6.69 -1.34
C THR A 136 10.40 -5.44 -1.78
N GLY A 137 11.18 -4.46 -2.22
CA GLY A 137 10.69 -3.13 -2.54
C GLY A 137 11.58 -2.05 -1.94
N PHE A 138 11.03 -0.85 -1.79
CA PHE A 138 11.79 0.30 -1.33
C PHE A 138 10.93 1.24 -0.48
N LEU A 139 11.64 2.02 0.34
CA LEU A 139 11.07 3.14 1.07
C LEU A 139 11.85 4.40 0.68
N HIS A 140 11.14 5.40 0.17
CA HIS A 140 11.71 6.71 -0.17
C HIS A 140 11.12 7.79 0.74
N PHE A 141 11.95 8.78 1.08
CA PHE A 141 11.64 9.81 2.05
C PHE A 141 12.19 11.17 1.62
N LYS A 142 11.32 12.17 1.57
CA LYS A 142 11.68 13.59 1.43
C LYS A 142 11.36 14.31 2.74
N LYS A 143 12.41 14.74 3.44
CA LYS A 143 12.30 15.50 4.68
C LYS A 143 11.89 16.94 4.39
N ASP A 144 11.06 17.51 5.26
CA ASP A 144 10.68 18.92 5.28
C ASP A 144 9.96 19.40 4.01
N ILE A 145 9.43 18.45 3.22
CA ILE A 145 8.78 18.69 1.93
C ILE A 145 7.43 17.94 1.89
N LEU A 146 6.39 18.63 1.40
CA LEU A 146 5.10 18.05 1.02
C LEU A 146 5.00 18.07 -0.51
N ASP A 147 5.29 16.94 -1.14
CA ASP A 147 5.34 16.78 -2.60
C ASP A 147 4.16 15.92 -3.04
N GLU A 148 3.06 16.57 -3.41
CA GLU A 148 1.82 15.90 -3.80
C GLU A 148 1.92 15.17 -5.15
N ASP A 149 2.83 15.62 -6.00
CA ASP A 149 3.01 15.10 -7.37
C ASP A 149 3.93 13.89 -7.43
N PHE A 150 4.68 13.62 -6.36
CA PHE A 150 5.61 12.49 -6.31
C PHE A 150 4.91 11.14 -6.45
N ALA A 151 3.82 10.92 -5.72
CA ALA A 151 3.17 9.61 -5.68
C ALA A 151 2.58 9.17 -7.02
N PRO A 152 1.83 10.01 -7.76
CA PRO A 152 1.34 9.64 -9.09
C PRO A 152 2.47 9.21 -10.05
N GLN A 153 3.61 9.89 -10.04
CA GLN A 153 4.75 9.59 -10.92
C GLN A 153 5.35 8.21 -10.62
N ILE A 154 5.47 7.86 -9.34
CA ILE A 154 6.10 6.60 -8.92
C ILE A 154 5.12 5.42 -8.99
N LEU A 155 3.83 5.64 -8.72
CA LEU A 155 2.80 4.59 -8.74
C LEU A 155 2.71 3.89 -10.10
N ASP A 156 2.82 4.63 -11.21
CA ASP A 156 2.78 4.02 -12.54
C ASP A 156 3.96 3.09 -12.79
N ILE A 157 5.16 3.46 -12.32
CA ILE A 157 6.37 2.64 -12.42
C ILE A 157 6.24 1.37 -11.60
N VAL A 158 5.74 1.49 -10.36
CA VAL A 158 5.54 0.35 -9.46
C VAL A 158 4.49 -0.62 -10.02
N CYS A 159 3.38 -0.09 -10.54
CA CYS A 159 2.38 -0.91 -11.22
C CYS A 159 2.96 -1.63 -12.45
N ALA A 160 3.82 -0.96 -13.22
CA ALA A 160 4.46 -1.60 -14.37
C ALA A 160 5.42 -2.72 -13.94
N ALA A 161 6.17 -2.53 -12.85
CA ALA A 161 7.02 -3.56 -12.26
C ALA A 161 6.19 -4.79 -11.85
N TYR A 162 5.06 -4.58 -11.17
CA TYR A 162 4.17 -5.67 -10.79
C TYR A 162 3.49 -6.33 -12.00
N GLY A 163 3.16 -5.55 -13.04
CA GLY A 163 2.69 -6.05 -14.32
C GLY A 163 3.67 -7.05 -14.98
N LYS A 164 4.99 -6.87 -14.76
CA LYS A 164 6.00 -7.85 -15.19
C LYS A 164 6.03 -9.10 -14.31
N VAL A 165 5.81 -8.96 -13.00
CA VAL A 165 5.75 -10.10 -12.08
C VAL A 165 4.60 -11.04 -12.46
N ILE A 166 3.40 -10.50 -12.71
CA ILE A 166 2.23 -11.31 -13.06
C ILE A 166 2.29 -11.92 -14.48
N GLN A 167 3.29 -11.56 -15.29
CA GLN A 167 3.58 -12.20 -16.59
C GLN A 167 4.52 -13.41 -16.45
N SER A 168 5.13 -13.60 -15.28
CA SER A 168 6.00 -14.75 -14.99
C SER A 168 5.19 -15.95 -14.48
N SER A 169 5.88 -17.07 -14.24
CA SER A 169 5.23 -18.26 -13.69
C SER A 169 4.59 -17.95 -12.34
N PRO A 170 3.33 -18.36 -12.10
CA PRO A 170 2.70 -18.19 -10.80
C PRO A 170 3.49 -19.00 -9.75
N TYR A 171 3.57 -18.44 -8.56
CA TYR A 171 4.19 -19.06 -7.42
C TYR A 171 3.31 -18.76 -6.22
N GLU A 172 2.92 -19.81 -5.48
CA GLU A 172 2.07 -19.66 -4.31
C GLU A 172 2.67 -18.63 -3.34
N CYS A 173 1.83 -17.87 -2.64
CA CYS A 173 2.28 -16.87 -1.70
C CYS A 173 1.50 -17.06 -0.40
N PRO A 174 2.11 -16.87 0.79
CA PRO A 174 1.41 -16.88 2.08
C PRO A 174 0.52 -15.63 2.23
N VAL A 175 -0.47 -15.48 1.35
CA VAL A 175 -1.35 -14.30 1.28
C VAL A 175 -2.10 -14.14 2.60
N ASN A 176 -2.53 -15.25 3.21
CA ASN A 176 -3.25 -15.25 4.48
C ASN A 176 -2.36 -14.81 5.65
N GLU A 177 -1.14 -15.33 5.79
CA GLU A 177 -0.23 -14.88 6.86
C GLU A 177 0.16 -13.40 6.69
N TRP A 178 0.25 -12.95 5.44
CA TRP A 178 0.48 -11.54 5.13
C TRP A 178 -0.75 -10.66 5.45
N ARG A 179 -1.96 -11.15 5.16
CA ARG A 179 -3.23 -10.50 5.49
C ARG A 179 -3.38 -10.30 7.00
N GLU A 180 -3.20 -11.36 7.76
CA GLU A 180 -3.25 -11.33 9.23
C GLU A 180 -2.21 -10.36 9.81
N ARG A 181 -0.98 -10.37 9.29
CA ARG A 181 0.07 -9.46 9.74
C ARG A 181 -0.33 -7.99 9.58
N ILE A 182 -0.92 -7.64 8.44
CA ILE A 182 -1.35 -6.27 8.16
C ILE A 182 -2.53 -5.89 9.08
N ILE A 183 -3.56 -6.73 9.14
CA ILE A 183 -4.76 -6.43 9.94
C ILE A 183 -4.45 -6.32 11.44
N GLU A 184 -3.53 -7.14 11.96
CA GLU A 184 -3.23 -7.15 13.39
C GLU A 184 -2.05 -6.25 13.78
N LYS A 185 -0.84 -6.59 13.32
CA LYS A 185 0.39 -5.96 13.82
C LYS A 185 0.57 -4.56 13.28
N GLN A 186 0.28 -4.33 11.98
CA GLN A 186 0.40 -3.00 11.40
C GLN A 186 -0.65 -2.05 12.00
N ALA A 187 -1.88 -2.50 12.21
CA ALA A 187 -2.90 -1.72 12.91
C ALA A 187 -2.47 -1.24 14.30
N ILE A 188 -1.83 -2.11 15.08
CA ILE A 188 -1.30 -1.78 16.42
C ILE A 188 -0.14 -0.79 16.31
N ASN A 189 0.80 -1.02 15.40
CA ASN A 189 1.95 -0.13 15.20
C ASN A 189 1.50 1.27 14.79
N GLU A 190 0.57 1.38 13.83
CA GLU A 190 0.03 2.66 13.40
C GLU A 190 -0.76 3.35 14.50
N TYR A 191 -1.55 2.61 15.28
CA TYR A 191 -2.23 3.17 16.45
C TYR A 191 -1.24 3.91 17.38
N TYR A 192 -0.11 3.30 17.72
CA TYR A 192 0.90 3.95 18.56
C TYR A 192 1.62 5.10 17.86
N LEU A 193 1.85 5.02 16.54
CA LEU A 193 2.41 6.12 15.75
C LEU A 193 1.47 7.33 15.73
N PHE A 194 0.19 7.13 15.42
CA PHE A 194 -0.82 8.18 15.43
C PHE A 194 -0.95 8.84 16.81
N LYS A 195 -0.93 8.04 17.88
CA LYS A 195 -0.94 8.56 19.25
C LYS A 195 0.30 9.41 19.56
N LYS A 196 1.49 8.95 19.13
CA LYS A 196 2.74 9.71 19.27
C LYS A 196 2.70 11.03 18.49
N ASP A 197 2.09 11.02 17.32
CA ASP A 197 1.94 12.18 16.44
C ASP A 197 0.79 13.12 16.87
N GLY A 198 0.11 12.82 17.99
CA GLY A 198 -0.90 13.70 18.61
C GLY A 198 -2.34 13.49 18.14
N PHE A 199 -2.60 12.45 17.34
CA PHE A 199 -3.93 12.09 16.87
C PHE A 199 -4.65 11.15 17.85
N ASP A 200 -5.95 11.35 17.98
CA ASP A 200 -6.84 10.50 18.74
C ASP A 200 -7.51 9.52 17.77
N VAL A 201 -6.89 8.34 17.56
CA VAL A 201 -7.47 7.28 16.73
C VAL A 201 -7.66 6.01 17.56
N PRO A 202 -8.88 5.43 17.64
CA PRO A 202 -9.07 4.18 18.35
C PRO A 202 -8.43 3.01 17.59
N LEU A 203 -7.90 2.02 18.32
CA LEU A 203 -7.33 0.82 17.70
C LEU A 203 -8.35 0.05 16.84
N SER A 204 -9.63 0.03 17.26
CA SER A 204 -10.71 -0.54 16.46
C SER A 204 -10.88 0.15 15.10
N GLY A 205 -10.70 1.46 15.04
CA GLY A 205 -10.73 2.22 13.79
C GLY A 205 -9.55 1.87 12.86
N GLN A 206 -8.35 1.65 13.41
CA GLN A 206 -7.19 1.19 12.64
C GLN A 206 -7.38 -0.24 12.13
N ARG A 207 -7.91 -1.14 12.96
CA ARG A 207 -8.22 -2.52 12.53
C ARG A 207 -9.28 -2.53 11.43
N ALA A 208 -10.38 -1.80 11.60
CA ALA A 208 -11.42 -1.68 10.58
C ALA A 208 -10.84 -1.18 9.25
N PHE A 209 -9.98 -0.17 9.30
CA PHE A 209 -9.27 0.35 8.12
C PHE A 209 -8.47 -0.73 7.39
N PHE A 210 -7.61 -1.48 8.10
CA PHE A 210 -6.82 -2.54 7.47
C PHE A 210 -7.67 -3.72 7.00
N THR A 211 -8.72 -4.09 7.74
CA THR A 211 -9.68 -5.10 7.29
C THR A 211 -10.34 -4.68 5.98
N MET A 212 -10.85 -3.45 5.88
CA MET A 212 -11.49 -2.97 4.65
C MET A 212 -10.56 -2.94 3.43
N LEU A 213 -9.25 -2.76 3.63
CA LEU A 213 -8.25 -2.79 2.57
C LEU A 213 -7.90 -4.23 2.13
N MET A 214 -7.91 -5.17 3.07
CA MET A 214 -7.24 -6.46 2.93
C MET A 214 -8.17 -7.66 2.83
N ASP A 215 -9.41 -7.54 3.29
CA ASP A 215 -10.33 -8.67 3.34
C ASP A 215 -10.73 -9.13 1.94
N GLU A 216 -11.03 -10.43 1.86
CA GLU A 216 -11.60 -11.00 0.65
C GLU A 216 -13.04 -10.51 0.51
N ARG A 217 -13.43 -10.18 -0.72
CA ARG A 217 -14.78 -9.73 -1.04
C ARG A 217 -15.51 -10.90 -1.68
N GLU A 218 -16.71 -11.20 -1.21
CA GLU A 218 -17.69 -11.88 -2.06
C GLU A 218 -17.98 -10.91 -3.22
N LEU A 219 -17.50 -11.27 -4.42
CA LEU A 219 -17.92 -10.56 -5.63
C LEU A 219 -19.43 -10.78 -5.75
N PRO A 220 -20.20 -9.79 -6.20
CA PRO A 220 -21.62 -10.01 -6.43
C PRO A 220 -21.76 -11.21 -7.36
N ASP A 221 -22.58 -12.19 -6.96
CA ASP A 221 -23.06 -13.22 -7.86
C ASP A 221 -23.53 -12.48 -9.12
N ARG A 222 -22.96 -12.81 -10.27
CA ARG A 222 -23.57 -12.37 -11.52
C ARG A 222 -24.98 -12.92 -11.45
N GLU A 223 -25.99 -12.06 -11.42
CA GLU A 223 -27.34 -12.48 -11.74
C GLU A 223 -27.23 -13.14 -13.12
N GLU A 224 -27.30 -14.47 -13.14
CA GLU A 224 -27.37 -15.26 -14.35
C GLU A 224 -28.66 -14.82 -15.07
N ASN A 225 -28.52 -13.94 -16.06
CA ASN A 225 -29.56 -13.64 -17.05
C ASN A 225 -29.42 -14.59 -18.23
#